data_AF-A0A6N7IIB0-F1
#
_entry.id   AF-A0A6N7IIB0-F1
#
_cell.length_a   1.000
_cell.length_b   1.000
_cell.length_c   1.000
_cell.angle_alpha   90.00
_cell.angle_beta   90.00
_cell.angle_gamma   90.00
#
_symmetry.space_group_name_H-M   'P 1'
#
loop_
_entity.id
_entity.type
_entity.pdbx_description
1 polymer ?
#
loop_
_entity_poly.entity_id
_entity_poly.type
_entity_poly.pdbx_seq_one_letter_code
_entity_poly.pdbx_strand_id
1 'polypeptide(L)'
;MIPRKPLELDPQVPSGHTYCTPKRDDLSEEGFGYFRDTWLIRGVGIREARAIITIESDLVEIAARLAVDDVEFDQVAEAFETSDPEALPRRLFGSAAVAEIEPHLSVDDSPPLDGLELGVAGLVYALGAVGCWPAASCRGHPTAYAWADHPVVFLAADRHRVAVLQPLVAEARCGFATDPARPELLVVQAESMEETTNLARFVFSKRREFVPRRGPRSRGRGSSVIQTTLDFGS
;
A
#
# COMPACT_ATOMS: atom_id res chain seq x y z
N MET A 1 18.46 -1.12 -13.60
CA MET A 1 17.38 -0.58 -14.42
C MET A 1 16.06 -0.95 -13.76
N ILE A 2 15.14 0.01 -13.62
CA ILE A 2 13.78 -0.23 -13.10
C ILE A 2 12.80 0.03 -14.26
N PRO A 3 11.88 -0.90 -14.57
CA PRO A 3 10.89 -0.71 -15.62
C PRO A 3 10.04 0.54 -15.38
N ARG A 4 9.80 1.31 -16.45
CA ARG A 4 8.99 2.53 -16.40
C ARG A 4 8.01 2.57 -17.56
N LYS A 5 6.75 2.92 -17.27
CA LYS A 5 5.73 3.20 -18.28
C LYS A 5 5.29 4.67 -18.18
N PRO A 6 5.38 5.45 -19.28
CA PRO A 6 4.86 6.81 -19.30
C PRO A 6 3.37 6.81 -18.95
N LEU A 7 2.99 7.62 -17.97
CA LEU A 7 1.60 7.71 -17.50
C LEU A 7 1.26 9.16 -17.17
N GLU A 8 0.07 9.61 -17.56
CA GLU A 8 -0.44 10.90 -17.12
C GLU A 8 -0.91 10.78 -15.67
N LEU A 9 -0.11 11.32 -14.74
CA LEU A 9 -0.37 11.27 -13.31
C LEU A 9 -0.98 12.59 -12.83
N ASP A 10 -2.14 12.51 -12.19
CA ASP A 10 -2.75 13.63 -11.46
C ASP A 10 -2.64 13.40 -9.95
N PRO A 11 -1.89 14.22 -9.19
CA PRO A 11 -1.83 14.09 -7.74
C PRO A 11 -3.11 14.59 -7.05
N GLN A 12 -4.08 15.16 -7.76
CA GLN A 12 -5.36 15.58 -7.19
C GLN A 12 -6.31 14.39 -7.03
N VAL A 13 -6.98 14.34 -5.88
CA VAL A 13 -8.02 13.33 -5.66
C VAL A 13 -9.18 13.60 -6.63
N PRO A 14 -9.63 12.59 -7.41
CA PRO A 14 -10.72 12.76 -8.36
C PRO A 14 -11.98 13.31 -7.67
N SER A 15 -12.60 14.34 -8.27
CA SER A 15 -13.69 15.10 -7.64
C SER A 15 -14.94 14.27 -7.29
N GLY A 16 -15.14 13.14 -7.98
CA GLY A 16 -16.22 12.18 -7.73
C GLY A 16 -15.87 11.06 -6.74
N HIS A 17 -14.65 11.01 -6.19
CA HIS A 17 -14.24 9.94 -5.29
C HIS A 17 -15.05 9.97 -3.97
N THR A 18 -15.54 8.80 -3.57
CA THR A 18 -16.25 8.63 -2.31
C THR A 18 -15.33 8.06 -1.25
N TYR A 19 -15.04 8.86 -0.22
CA TYR A 19 -14.28 8.40 0.94
C TYR A 19 -15.05 7.36 1.73
N CYS A 20 -14.45 6.20 1.95
CA CYS A 20 -15.08 5.13 2.69
C CYS A 20 -14.11 4.46 3.67
N THR A 21 -14.69 3.81 4.67
CA THR A 21 -13.98 2.85 5.52
C THR A 21 -14.83 1.58 5.47
N PRO A 22 -14.29 0.45 4.99
CA PRO A 22 -15.05 -0.79 4.90
C PRO A 22 -15.67 -1.14 6.25
N LYS A 23 -16.95 -1.51 6.24
CA LYS A 23 -17.63 -2.06 7.41
C LYS A 23 -17.24 -3.53 7.54
N ARG A 24 -17.51 -4.11 8.71
CA ARG A 24 -17.21 -5.53 8.97
C ARG A 24 -17.84 -6.46 7.94
N ASP A 25 -19.05 -6.16 7.49
CA ASP A 25 -19.79 -7.00 6.52
C ASP A 25 -19.28 -6.83 5.09
N ASP A 26 -18.47 -5.80 4.81
CA ASP A 26 -17.82 -5.58 3.52
C ASP A 26 -16.51 -6.38 3.39
N LEU A 27 -16.05 -7.02 4.47
CA LEU A 27 -14.74 -7.68 4.58
C LEU A 27 -14.91 -9.20 4.59
N SER A 28 -14.31 -9.89 3.64
CA SER A 28 -14.13 -11.35 3.65
C SER A 28 -12.66 -11.73 3.92
N GLU A 29 -12.37 -13.03 4.03
CA GLU A 29 -10.99 -13.51 4.08
C GLU A 29 -10.22 -13.19 2.80
N GLU A 30 -10.92 -13.18 1.65
CA GLU A 30 -10.39 -12.79 0.33
C GLU A 30 -10.20 -11.26 0.19
N GLY A 31 -10.51 -10.46 1.21
CA GLY A 31 -10.42 -8.99 1.16
C GLY A 31 -11.75 -8.31 0.83
N PHE A 32 -11.70 -7.23 0.04
CA PHE A 32 -12.87 -6.44 -0.37
C PHE A 32 -12.67 -5.80 -1.75
N GLY A 33 -13.76 -5.36 -2.40
CA GLY A 33 -13.70 -4.76 -3.73
C GLY A 33 -13.75 -5.76 -4.90
N TYR A 34 -14.17 -7.00 -4.64
CA TYR A 34 -14.34 -8.06 -5.65
C TYR A 34 -13.06 -8.37 -6.45
N PHE A 35 -11.90 -8.31 -5.79
CA PHE A 35 -10.67 -8.87 -6.32
C PHE A 35 -10.64 -10.39 -6.06
N ARG A 36 -9.93 -11.12 -6.92
CA ARG A 36 -9.70 -12.56 -6.75
C ARG A 36 -8.28 -12.76 -6.28
N ASP A 37 -8.06 -13.84 -5.53
CA ASP A 37 -6.73 -14.24 -5.05
C ASP A 37 -6.05 -13.16 -4.19
N THR A 38 -6.86 -12.30 -3.54
CA THR A 38 -6.40 -11.31 -2.56
C THR A 38 -6.69 -11.77 -1.14
N TRP A 39 -6.06 -11.14 -0.15
CA TRP A 39 -6.38 -11.33 1.26
C TRP A 39 -6.43 -10.00 1.99
N LEU A 40 -7.11 -9.97 3.13
CA LEU A 40 -7.26 -8.74 3.91
C LEU A 40 -5.98 -8.37 4.66
N ILE A 41 -5.36 -7.26 4.25
CA ILE A 41 -4.23 -6.66 4.98
C ILE A 41 -4.76 -5.58 5.93
N ARG A 42 -4.85 -5.90 7.23
CA ARG A 42 -5.32 -4.98 8.26
C ARG A 42 -4.53 -5.10 9.55
N GLY A 43 -4.50 -4.02 10.33
CA GLY A 43 -3.87 -4.04 11.66
C GLY A 43 -2.34 -4.17 11.62
N VAL A 44 -1.73 -3.85 10.48
CA VAL A 44 -0.29 -3.93 10.25
C VAL A 44 0.46 -3.13 11.32
N GLY A 45 1.42 -3.80 11.97
CA GLY A 45 2.22 -3.19 13.01
C GLY A 45 3.24 -2.19 12.44
N ILE A 46 3.60 -1.15 13.20
CA ILE A 46 4.64 -0.19 12.77
C ILE A 46 6.01 -0.86 12.54
N ARG A 47 6.32 -1.92 13.29
CA ARG A 47 7.58 -2.68 13.13
C ARG A 47 7.58 -3.50 11.85
N GLU A 48 6.48 -4.19 11.60
CA GLU A 48 6.24 -4.99 10.41
C GLU A 48 6.27 -4.13 9.16
N ALA A 49 5.49 -3.04 9.10
CA ALA A 49 5.53 -2.12 7.96
C ALA A 49 6.93 -1.54 7.72
N ARG A 50 7.69 -1.22 8.78
CA ARG A 50 9.08 -0.79 8.60
C ARG A 50 9.95 -1.88 7.99
N ALA A 51 9.83 -3.10 8.47
CA ALA A 51 10.63 -4.23 7.98
C ALA A 51 10.37 -4.46 6.50
N ILE A 52 9.09 -4.50 6.08
CA ILE A 52 8.71 -4.66 4.67
C ILE A 52 9.20 -3.50 3.81
N ILE A 53 9.03 -2.24 4.24
CA ILE A 53 9.53 -1.07 3.47
C ILE A 53 11.06 -1.14 3.29
N THR A 54 11.78 -1.55 4.33
CA THR A 54 13.24 -1.67 4.28
C THR A 54 13.67 -2.80 3.35
N ILE A 55 13.13 -4.01 3.52
CA ILE A 55 13.54 -5.14 2.67
C ILE A 55 13.13 -4.93 1.21
N GLU A 56 11.91 -4.43 0.94
CA GLU A 56 11.47 -4.13 -0.43
C GLU A 56 12.41 -3.14 -1.12
N SER A 57 12.84 -2.09 -0.41
CA SER A 57 13.78 -1.12 -0.95
C SER A 57 15.09 -1.78 -1.40
N ASP A 58 15.65 -2.64 -0.57
CA ASP A 58 16.90 -3.34 -0.86
C ASP A 58 16.71 -4.32 -2.03
N LEU A 59 15.58 -5.04 -2.07
CA LEU A 59 15.26 -5.98 -3.14
C LEU A 59 15.03 -5.28 -4.49
N VAL A 60 14.38 -4.12 -4.52
CA VAL A 60 14.22 -3.30 -5.74
C VAL A 60 15.59 -2.87 -6.27
N GLU A 61 16.50 -2.44 -5.39
CA GLU A 61 17.85 -2.05 -5.79
C GLU A 61 18.66 -3.24 -6.34
N ILE A 62 18.55 -4.42 -5.71
CA ILE A 62 19.19 -5.66 -6.19
C ILE A 62 18.61 -6.04 -7.56
N ALA A 63 17.28 -6.14 -7.69
CA ALA A 63 16.62 -6.47 -8.95
C ALA A 63 17.02 -5.50 -10.06
N ALA A 64 17.05 -4.20 -9.75
CA ALA A 64 17.46 -3.19 -10.70
C ALA A 64 18.92 -3.35 -11.14
N ARG A 65 19.84 -3.60 -10.22
CA ARG A 65 21.26 -3.78 -10.58
C ARG A 65 21.47 -5.03 -11.41
N LEU A 66 20.73 -6.09 -11.13
CA LEU A 66 20.90 -7.38 -11.79
C LEU A 66 20.30 -7.39 -13.18
N ALA A 67 19.07 -6.91 -13.36
CA ALA A 67 18.33 -6.97 -14.61
C ALA A 67 18.93 -6.11 -15.74
N VAL A 68 18.92 -6.64 -16.97
CA VAL A 68 19.35 -5.88 -18.17
C VAL A 68 18.18 -5.30 -18.96
N ASP A 69 16.99 -5.89 -18.83
CA ASP A 69 15.74 -5.48 -19.49
C ASP A 69 14.52 -5.70 -18.56
N ASP A 70 13.33 -5.28 -19.01
CA ASP A 70 12.09 -5.34 -18.21
C ASP A 70 11.70 -6.80 -17.90
N VAL A 71 12.02 -7.74 -18.79
CA VAL A 71 11.68 -9.16 -18.63
C VAL A 71 12.55 -9.80 -17.56
N GLU A 72 13.85 -9.54 -17.61
CA GLU A 72 14.74 -10.04 -16.56
C GLU A 72 14.48 -9.37 -15.21
N PHE A 73 14.04 -8.11 -15.19
CA PHE A 73 13.59 -7.49 -13.95
C PHE A 73 12.41 -8.27 -13.36
N ASP A 74 11.41 -8.58 -14.20
CA ASP A 74 10.23 -9.34 -13.82
C ASP A 74 10.59 -10.71 -13.25
N GLN A 75 11.54 -11.41 -13.87
CA GLN A 75 12.06 -12.71 -13.41
C GLN A 75 12.77 -12.62 -12.05
N VAL A 76 13.60 -11.59 -11.84
CA VAL A 76 14.29 -11.40 -10.55
C VAL A 76 13.29 -11.03 -9.45
N ALA A 77 12.30 -10.19 -9.76
CA ALA A 77 11.23 -9.85 -8.85
C ALA A 77 10.37 -11.07 -8.50
N GLU A 78 9.97 -11.88 -9.49
CA GLU A 78 9.22 -13.12 -9.28
C GLU A 78 9.97 -14.10 -8.36
N ALA A 79 11.29 -14.23 -8.53
CA ALA A 79 12.11 -15.05 -7.63
C ALA A 79 12.01 -14.58 -6.18
N PHE A 80 12.04 -13.26 -5.91
CA PHE A 80 11.84 -12.73 -4.56
C PHE A 80 10.42 -12.91 -4.04
N GLU A 81 9.41 -12.73 -4.89
CA GLU A 81 7.99 -12.81 -4.54
C GLU A 81 7.59 -14.25 -4.16
N THR A 82 8.19 -15.23 -4.82
CA THR A 82 7.89 -16.66 -4.66
C THR A 82 8.93 -17.43 -3.83
N SER A 83 10.08 -16.81 -3.55
CA SER A 83 11.27 -17.48 -3.01
C SER A 83 11.73 -18.66 -3.88
N ASP A 84 11.47 -18.61 -5.19
CA ASP A 84 11.87 -19.64 -6.14
C ASP A 84 13.12 -19.21 -6.95
N PRO A 85 14.30 -19.81 -6.71
CA PRO A 85 15.50 -19.52 -7.49
C PRO A 85 15.39 -19.93 -8.97
N GLU A 86 14.49 -20.85 -9.33
CA GLU A 86 14.29 -21.29 -10.72
C GLU A 86 13.62 -20.20 -11.57
N ALA A 87 12.97 -19.19 -10.96
CA ALA A 87 12.43 -18.03 -11.65
C ALA A 87 13.51 -17.06 -12.15
N LEU A 88 14.74 -17.16 -11.64
CA LEU A 88 15.83 -16.24 -12.00
C LEU A 88 16.20 -16.32 -13.50
N PRO A 89 16.67 -15.20 -14.10
CA PRO A 89 17.24 -15.22 -15.43
C PRO A 89 18.39 -16.23 -15.53
N ARG A 90 18.35 -17.10 -16.54
CA ARG A 90 19.35 -18.19 -16.72
C ARG A 90 20.80 -17.71 -16.72
N ARG A 91 21.06 -16.48 -17.15
CA ARG A 91 22.41 -15.90 -17.17
C ARG A 91 22.99 -15.67 -15.78
N LEU A 92 22.15 -15.57 -14.75
CA LEU A 92 22.59 -15.40 -13.38
C LEU A 92 23.05 -16.72 -12.78
N PHE A 93 22.62 -17.88 -13.29
CA PHE A 93 23.01 -19.18 -12.76
C PHE A 93 24.53 -19.38 -12.81
N GLY A 94 25.12 -19.72 -11.65
CA GLY A 94 26.56 -19.87 -11.48
C GLY A 94 27.35 -18.57 -11.48
N SER A 95 26.70 -17.41 -11.52
CA SER A 95 27.34 -16.10 -11.39
C SER A 95 27.56 -15.72 -9.93
N ALA A 96 28.53 -14.85 -9.67
CA ALA A 96 28.77 -14.29 -8.33
C ALA A 96 27.58 -13.45 -7.82
N ALA A 97 26.68 -13.01 -8.71
CA ALA A 97 25.48 -12.27 -8.34
C ALA A 97 24.47 -13.12 -7.56
N VAL A 98 24.46 -14.45 -7.75
CA VAL A 98 23.53 -15.34 -7.02
C VAL A 98 23.78 -15.28 -5.51
N ALA A 99 25.04 -15.14 -5.09
CA ALA A 99 25.38 -15.01 -3.67
C ALA A 99 24.79 -13.77 -3.00
N GLU A 100 24.41 -12.74 -3.78
CA GLU A 100 23.72 -11.55 -3.26
C GLU A 100 22.21 -11.79 -3.06
N ILE A 101 21.62 -12.70 -3.83
CA ILE A 101 20.18 -12.97 -3.85
C ILE A 101 19.83 -14.13 -2.92
N GLU A 102 20.72 -15.11 -2.79
CA GLU A 102 20.54 -16.34 -2.01
C GLU A 102 19.99 -16.11 -0.59
N PRO A 103 20.45 -15.09 0.20
CA PRO A 103 19.89 -14.82 1.52
C PRO A 103 18.39 -14.47 1.54
N HIS A 104 17.83 -14.10 0.38
CA HIS A 104 16.44 -13.67 0.21
C HIS A 104 15.55 -14.73 -0.47
N LEU A 105 16.11 -15.87 -0.87
CA LEU A 105 15.41 -16.97 -1.58
C LEU A 105 15.30 -18.24 -0.72
N SER A 106 15.33 -18.11 0.61
CA SER A 106 15.28 -19.24 1.54
C SER A 106 13.94 -19.99 1.41
N VAL A 107 13.98 -21.22 0.91
CA VAL A 107 12.80 -22.09 0.70
C VAL A 107 12.12 -22.48 2.03
N ASP A 108 12.86 -22.43 3.14
CA ASP A 108 12.37 -22.81 4.47
C ASP A 108 11.66 -21.64 5.20
N ASP A 109 11.77 -20.41 4.68
CA ASP A 109 11.16 -19.22 5.26
C ASP A 109 9.95 -18.74 4.42
N SER A 110 9.06 -17.96 5.04
CA SER A 110 8.00 -17.29 4.28
C SER A 110 8.62 -16.26 3.31
N PRO A 111 8.03 -16.04 2.12
CA PRO A 111 8.55 -15.06 1.18
C PRO A 111 8.74 -13.68 1.83
N PRO A 112 9.81 -12.95 1.47
CA PRO A 112 10.23 -11.72 2.17
C PRO A 112 9.20 -10.59 2.17
N LEU A 113 8.22 -10.65 1.26
CA LEU A 113 7.16 -9.65 1.07
C LEU A 113 5.77 -10.19 1.43
N ASP A 114 5.69 -11.29 2.20
CA ASP A 114 4.45 -11.93 2.62
C ASP A 114 3.50 -12.25 1.45
N GLY A 115 4.06 -12.63 0.29
CA GLY A 115 3.32 -12.94 -0.93
C GLY A 115 2.85 -11.74 -1.75
N LEU A 116 3.21 -10.51 -1.38
CA LEU A 116 2.98 -9.32 -2.20
C LEU A 116 4.09 -9.10 -3.22
N GLU A 117 3.73 -8.39 -4.29
CA GLU A 117 4.62 -8.06 -5.40
C GLU A 117 5.66 -6.99 -5.03
N LEU A 118 6.86 -7.14 -5.59
CA LEU A 118 7.97 -6.22 -5.41
C LEU A 118 7.62 -4.83 -5.95
N GLY A 119 7.81 -3.80 -5.12
CA GLY A 119 7.58 -2.41 -5.51
C GLY A 119 6.20 -1.88 -5.15
N VAL A 120 5.30 -2.71 -4.62
CA VAL A 120 4.01 -2.27 -4.07
C VAL A 120 3.77 -2.75 -2.64
N ALA A 121 4.47 -3.80 -2.19
CA ALA A 121 4.34 -4.38 -0.86
C ALA A 121 4.59 -3.36 0.25
N GLY A 122 5.69 -2.60 0.20
CA GLY A 122 6.00 -1.59 1.22
C GLY A 122 4.96 -0.49 1.29
N LEU A 123 4.38 -0.08 0.16
CA LEU A 123 3.30 0.90 0.12
C LEU A 123 2.01 0.34 0.75
N VAL A 124 1.65 -0.89 0.40
CA VAL A 124 0.50 -1.60 0.98
C VAL A 124 0.63 -1.68 2.51
N TYR A 125 1.79 -2.10 3.01
CA TYR A 125 2.05 -2.18 4.45
C TYR A 125 2.09 -0.81 5.12
N ALA A 126 2.68 0.21 4.49
CA ALA A 126 2.69 1.58 4.99
C ALA A 126 1.27 2.14 5.14
N LEU A 127 0.43 1.94 4.13
CA LEU A 127 -0.98 2.35 4.10
C LEU A 127 -1.80 1.63 5.18
N GLY A 128 -1.64 0.30 5.29
CA GLY A 128 -2.28 -0.50 6.34
C GLY A 128 -1.90 -0.02 7.74
N ALA A 129 -0.62 0.30 7.96
CA ALA A 129 -0.09 0.77 9.24
C ALA A 129 -0.60 2.15 9.66
N VAL A 130 -1.01 3.00 8.71
CA VAL A 130 -1.65 4.31 8.98
C VAL A 130 -3.19 4.23 8.99
N GLY A 131 -3.75 3.03 8.84
CA GLY A 131 -5.18 2.77 8.92
C GLY A 131 -5.95 3.09 7.64
N CYS A 132 -5.28 3.19 6.50
CA CYS A 132 -5.92 2.99 5.20
C CYS A 132 -6.20 1.48 5.01
N TRP A 133 -7.02 1.15 4.02
CA TRP A 133 -7.42 -0.21 3.72
C TRP A 133 -6.99 -0.54 2.29
N PRO A 134 -5.79 -1.09 2.07
CA PRO A 134 -5.42 -1.63 0.77
C PRO A 134 -6.38 -2.77 0.38
N ALA A 135 -6.82 -2.78 -0.86
CA ALA A 135 -7.75 -3.76 -1.41
C ALA A 135 -7.08 -4.71 -2.42
N ALA A 136 -6.21 -4.16 -3.27
CA ALA A 136 -5.41 -4.89 -4.24
C ALA A 136 -4.20 -4.05 -4.65
N SER A 137 -3.18 -4.70 -5.18
CA SER A 137 -2.00 -4.05 -5.74
C SER A 137 -1.44 -4.85 -6.91
N CYS A 138 -0.79 -4.16 -7.85
CA CYS A 138 -0.02 -4.81 -8.89
C CYS A 138 1.21 -3.95 -9.22
N ARG A 139 2.37 -4.54 -9.51
CA ARG A 139 3.59 -3.83 -9.93
C ARG A 139 3.65 -3.51 -11.42
N GLY A 140 2.77 -4.09 -12.22
CA GLY A 140 2.75 -3.92 -13.68
C GLY A 140 3.67 -4.91 -14.40
N HIS A 141 3.26 -6.18 -14.48
CA HIS A 141 4.02 -7.24 -15.15
C HIS A 141 4.01 -7.09 -16.68
N PRO A 142 5.07 -7.49 -17.40
CA PRO A 142 5.13 -7.50 -18.86
C PRO A 142 4.34 -8.66 -19.50
N THR A 143 3.42 -9.28 -18.76
CA THR A 143 2.68 -10.48 -19.20
C THR A 143 1.25 -10.13 -19.61
N ALA A 144 0.63 -10.98 -20.45
CA ALA A 144 -0.76 -10.81 -20.85
C ALA A 144 -1.78 -11.02 -19.70
N TYR A 145 -1.33 -11.53 -18.56
CA TYR A 145 -2.15 -11.76 -17.38
C TYR A 145 -2.11 -10.60 -16.38
N ALA A 146 -1.22 -9.63 -16.59
CA ALA A 146 -1.16 -8.42 -15.79
C ALA A 146 -2.48 -7.64 -15.92
N TRP A 147 -3.12 -7.32 -14.81
CA TRP A 147 -4.36 -6.55 -14.80
C TRP A 147 -4.10 -5.03 -14.74
N ALA A 148 -2.85 -4.63 -14.53
CA ALA A 148 -2.32 -3.29 -14.76
C ALA A 148 -0.95 -3.42 -15.45
N ASP A 149 -0.58 -2.46 -16.29
CA ASP A 149 0.71 -2.40 -16.98
C ASP A 149 1.75 -1.53 -16.24
N HIS A 150 1.37 -0.97 -15.09
CA HIS A 150 2.18 -0.10 -14.24
C HIS A 150 1.85 -0.34 -12.75
N PRO A 151 2.68 0.15 -11.81
CA PRO A 151 2.41 0.01 -10.40
C PRO A 151 1.12 0.70 -9.96
N VAL A 152 0.24 -0.06 -9.31
CA VAL A 152 -1.05 0.40 -8.77
C VAL A 152 -1.32 -0.18 -7.39
N VAL A 153 -1.95 0.62 -6.52
CA VAL A 153 -2.51 0.17 -5.24
C VAL A 153 -3.92 0.74 -5.09
N PHE A 154 -4.90 -0.15 -4.98
CA PHE A 154 -6.28 0.19 -4.67
C PHE A 154 -6.44 0.27 -3.16
N LEU A 155 -7.11 1.30 -2.68
CA LEU A 155 -7.38 1.45 -1.25
C LEU A 155 -8.72 2.14 -0.96
N ALA A 156 -9.27 1.81 0.20
CA ALA A 156 -10.29 2.61 0.87
C ALA A 156 -9.68 3.42 2.02
N ALA A 157 -10.07 4.69 2.14
CA ALA A 157 -9.66 5.55 3.23
C ALA A 157 -10.70 6.64 3.50
N ASP A 158 -10.76 7.08 4.75
CA ASP A 158 -11.56 8.24 5.13
C ASP A 158 -10.94 9.55 4.58
N ARG A 159 -11.75 10.62 4.61
CA ARG A 159 -11.36 11.94 4.13
C ARG A 159 -10.10 12.49 4.78
N HIS A 160 -9.89 12.23 6.09
CA HIS A 160 -8.72 12.76 6.78
C HIS A 160 -7.44 12.10 6.26
N ARG A 161 -7.44 10.77 6.12
CA ARG A 161 -6.29 10.01 5.62
C ARG A 161 -5.95 10.37 4.18
N VAL A 162 -6.96 10.50 3.31
CA VAL A 162 -6.73 10.92 1.93
C VAL A 162 -6.17 12.34 1.87
N ALA A 163 -6.66 13.26 2.70
CA ALA A 163 -6.12 14.63 2.76
C ALA A 163 -4.64 14.69 3.21
N VAL A 164 -4.21 13.77 4.08
CA VAL A 164 -2.80 13.64 4.49
C VAL A 164 -1.98 12.94 3.40
N LEU A 165 -2.55 11.95 2.72
CA LEU A 165 -1.88 11.18 1.67
C LEU A 165 -1.62 12.03 0.41
N GLN A 166 -2.55 12.90 0.03
CA GLN A 166 -2.48 13.69 -1.21
C GLN A 166 -1.16 14.45 -1.42
N PRO A 167 -0.65 15.26 -0.46
CA PRO A 167 0.63 15.93 -0.65
C PRO A 167 1.81 14.95 -0.78
N LEU A 168 1.73 13.77 -0.15
CA LEU A 168 2.79 12.75 -0.24
C LEU A 168 2.79 12.05 -1.59
N VAL A 169 1.61 11.83 -2.18
CA VAL A 169 1.45 11.31 -3.55
C VAL A 169 2.11 12.26 -4.55
N ALA A 170 1.85 13.57 -4.42
CA ALA A 170 2.53 14.58 -5.24
C ALA A 170 4.05 14.57 -5.05
N GLU A 171 4.52 14.51 -3.80
CA GLU A 171 5.96 14.51 -3.46
C GLU A 171 6.67 13.27 -4.03
N ALA A 172 6.02 12.10 -3.97
CA ALA A 172 6.50 10.85 -4.55
C ALA A 172 6.37 10.77 -6.07
N ARG A 173 5.77 11.77 -6.73
CA ARG A 173 5.41 11.76 -8.16
C ARG A 173 4.51 10.58 -8.54
N CYS A 174 3.64 10.18 -7.62
CA CYS A 174 2.53 9.27 -7.88
C CYS A 174 1.29 10.10 -8.30
N GLY A 175 0.27 9.42 -8.81
CA GLY A 175 -1.04 10.00 -9.12
C GLY A 175 -2.18 9.24 -8.46
N PHE A 176 -3.35 9.87 -8.45
CA PHE A 176 -4.61 9.23 -8.12
C PHE A 176 -5.43 8.94 -9.37
N ALA A 177 -6.21 7.87 -9.31
CA ALA A 177 -7.24 7.55 -10.27
C ALA A 177 -8.46 6.91 -9.57
N THR A 178 -9.49 6.62 -10.35
CA THR A 178 -10.65 5.83 -9.92
C THR A 178 -10.94 4.75 -10.94
N ASP A 179 -11.41 3.60 -10.48
CA ASP A 179 -11.99 2.58 -11.33
C ASP A 179 -13.53 2.73 -11.33
N PRO A 180 -14.19 2.97 -12.48
CA PRO A 180 -15.65 3.05 -12.54
C PRO A 180 -16.37 1.79 -12.06
N ALA A 181 -15.74 0.62 -12.10
CA ALA A 181 -16.29 -0.61 -11.55
C ALA A 181 -16.20 -0.69 -10.01
N ARG A 182 -15.38 0.17 -9.39
CA ARG A 182 -15.07 0.21 -7.96
C ARG A 182 -14.96 1.66 -7.45
N PRO A 183 -16.01 2.49 -7.57
CA PRO A 183 -15.95 3.93 -7.32
C PRO A 183 -15.60 4.32 -5.87
N GLU A 184 -15.76 3.39 -4.93
CA GLU A 184 -15.40 3.53 -3.52
C GLU A 184 -13.90 3.35 -3.24
N LEU A 185 -13.15 2.79 -4.20
CA LEU A 185 -11.70 2.59 -4.08
C LEU A 185 -10.97 3.74 -4.77
N LEU A 186 -10.02 4.30 -4.05
CA LEU A 186 -9.03 5.21 -4.61
C LEU A 186 -7.90 4.36 -5.20
N VAL A 187 -7.45 4.71 -6.39
CA VAL A 187 -6.26 4.10 -7.00
C VAL A 187 -5.09 5.05 -6.79
N VAL A 188 -4.00 4.54 -6.23
CA VAL A 188 -2.68 5.20 -6.29
C VAL A 188 -1.89 4.51 -7.38
N GLN A 189 -1.34 5.27 -8.32
CA GLN A 189 -0.61 4.75 -9.47
C GLN A 189 0.69 5.51 -9.70
N ALA A 190 1.65 4.86 -10.34
CA ALA A 190 2.96 5.43 -10.65
C ALA A 190 3.49 4.96 -12.00
N GLU A 191 4.48 5.67 -12.54
CA GLU A 191 5.18 5.23 -13.75
C GLU A 191 6.15 4.08 -13.49
N SER A 192 6.69 3.96 -12.27
CA SER A 192 7.61 2.90 -11.87
C SER A 192 7.52 2.62 -10.37
N MET A 193 8.12 1.50 -9.94
CA MET A 193 8.15 1.12 -8.53
C MET A 193 9.05 2.01 -7.67
N GLU A 194 9.91 2.82 -8.29
CA GLU A 194 10.71 3.81 -7.56
C GLU A 194 9.79 4.81 -6.84
N GLU A 195 8.77 5.32 -7.55
CA GLU A 195 7.81 6.28 -7.00
C GLU A 195 6.93 5.65 -5.90
N THR A 196 6.45 4.41 -6.06
CA THR A 196 5.65 3.73 -5.01
C THR A 196 6.50 3.39 -3.78
N THR A 197 7.75 2.98 -3.95
CA THR A 197 8.70 2.76 -2.85
C THR A 197 8.98 4.06 -2.10
N ASN A 198 9.16 5.17 -2.82
CA ASN A 198 9.30 6.50 -2.21
C ASN A 198 8.04 6.94 -1.47
N LEU A 199 6.86 6.70 -2.03
CA LEU A 199 5.59 6.98 -1.37
C LEU A 199 5.45 6.18 -0.07
N ALA A 200 5.81 4.90 -0.06
CA ALA A 200 5.81 4.08 1.14
C ALA A 200 6.65 4.70 2.27
N ARG A 201 7.87 5.15 1.93
CA ARG A 201 8.77 5.85 2.86
C ARG A 201 8.16 7.16 3.38
N PHE A 202 7.56 7.97 2.50
CA PHE A 202 6.90 9.22 2.89
C PHE A 202 5.71 8.98 3.81
N VAL A 203 4.79 8.09 3.45
CA VAL A 203 3.64 7.69 4.28
C VAL A 203 4.11 7.23 5.65
N PHE A 204 5.11 6.35 5.69
CA PHE A 204 5.62 5.82 6.94
C PHE A 204 6.33 6.88 7.80
N SER A 205 7.11 7.78 7.18
CA SER A 205 7.76 8.89 7.89
C SER A 205 6.75 9.86 8.50
N LYS A 206 5.62 10.08 7.80
CA LYS A 206 4.52 11.00 8.16
C LYS A 206 3.38 10.34 8.92
N ARG A 207 3.49 9.05 9.27
CA ARG A 207 2.44 8.23 9.92
C ARG A 207 1.72 8.88 11.11
N ARG A 208 2.36 9.78 11.85
CA ARG A 208 1.73 10.49 12.98
C ARG A 208 0.65 11.48 12.54
N GLU A 209 0.75 12.00 11.31
CA GLU A 209 -0.19 12.97 10.73
C GLU A 209 -1.52 12.31 10.33
N PHE A 210 -1.52 10.99 10.10
CA PHE A 210 -2.71 10.18 9.78
C PHE A 210 -3.60 9.88 10.99
N VAL A 211 -3.17 10.23 12.21
CA VAL A 211 -4.00 10.09 13.41
C VAL A 211 -4.82 11.37 13.57
N PRO A 212 -6.17 11.30 13.49
CA PRO A 212 -6.99 12.48 13.68
C PRO A 212 -6.71 13.11 15.05
N ARG A 213 -6.41 14.41 15.07
CA ARG A 213 -6.34 15.15 16.32
C ARG A 213 -7.72 15.07 16.97
N ARG A 214 -7.82 14.35 18.09
CA ARG A 214 -9.03 14.40 18.93
C ARG A 214 -9.23 15.86 19.33
N GLY A 215 -10.28 16.49 18.82
CA GLY A 215 -10.70 17.81 19.27
C GLY A 215 -10.92 17.80 20.78
N PRO A 216 -10.87 18.97 21.45
CA PRO A 216 -11.19 19.05 22.86
C PRO A 216 -12.56 18.39 23.09
N ARG A 217 -12.58 17.31 23.88
CA ARG A 217 -13.83 16.70 24.36
C ARG A 217 -14.66 17.84 24.93
N SER A 218 -15.76 18.19 24.28
CA SER A 218 -16.74 19.08 24.90
C SER A 218 -17.12 18.40 26.20
N ARG A 219 -16.67 18.96 27.32
CA ARG A 219 -17.22 18.59 28.63
C ARG A 219 -18.70 18.88 28.50
N GLY A 220 -19.51 17.82 28.42
CA GLY A 220 -20.95 17.94 28.35
C GLY A 220 -21.37 18.93 29.42
N ARG A 221 -22.10 19.97 28.99
CA ARG A 221 -22.83 20.85 29.91
C ARG A 221 -23.60 19.93 30.85
N GLY A 222 -23.19 19.91 32.12
CA GLY A 222 -24.00 19.33 33.17
C GLY A 222 -25.38 19.95 33.06
N SER A 223 -26.39 19.11 32.85
CA SER A 223 -27.78 19.52 32.90
C SER A 223 -28.01 20.22 34.23
N SER A 224 -28.31 21.52 34.16
CA SER A 224 -28.81 22.29 35.28
C SER A 224 -30.09 21.62 35.76
N VAL A 225 -30.02 20.93 36.89
CA VAL A 225 -31.20 20.48 37.62
C VAL A 225 -31.81 21.74 38.21
N ILE A 226 -32.85 22.25 37.58
CA ILE A 226 -33.75 23.25 38.16
C ILE A 226 -34.46 22.53 39.32
N GLN A 227 -34.04 22.79 40.55
CA GLN A 227 -34.82 22.47 41.74
C GLN A 227 -35.99 23.44 41.82
N THR A 228 -37.16 22.98 41.37
CA THR A 228 -38.44 23.61 41.68
C THR A 228 -38.87 23.11 43.07
N THR A 229 -38.56 23.86 44.12
CA THR A 229 -39.23 23.68 45.42
C THR A 229 -40.55 24.43 45.38
N LEU A 230 -41.63 23.65 45.32
CA LEU A 230 -43.00 24.09 45.57
C LEU A 230 -43.19 24.33 47.06
N ASP A 231 -43.64 25.54 47.39
CA ASP A 231 -44.27 25.87 48.67
C ASP A 231 -45.50 24.98 48.90
N PHE A 232 -45.57 24.36 50.06
CA PHE A 232 -46.83 23.97 50.69
C PHE A 232 -46.79 24.43 52.14
N GLY A 233 -47.56 25.47 52.42
CA GLY A 233 -47.93 25.83 53.77
C GLY A 233 -48.96 24.86 54.35
N SER A 234 -48.83 24.61 55.65
CA SER A 234 -49.90 24.46 56.66
C SER A 234 -49.23 24.39 58.03
#